data_AF-A0A3P8USY2-F1
#
_entry.id   AF-A0A3P8USY2-F1
#
_cell.length_a   1.000
_cell.length_b   1.000
_cell.length_c   1.000
_cell.angle_alpha   90.00
_cell.angle_beta   90.00
_cell.angle_gamma   90.00
#
_symmetry.space_group_name_H-M   'P 1'
#
loop_
_entity.id
_entity.type
_entity.pdbx_description
1 polymer ?
#
loop_
_entity_poly.entity_id
_entity_poly.type
_entity_poly.pdbx_seq_one_letter_code
_entity_poly.pdbx_strand_id
1 'polypeptide(L)'
;EGVSWTKEVIVFIAHIAVQLLQESVVKVDDRVVSLPYLNEPYIYIEQQANAILLNTNIGLKVQWTGRSHLKVSVPGSYKGQTCGLCGNFNNYHQDDLRMPSGHLSLSESDFGNSWRLDPCKDAGYQAKKGANARCKVIKSTVFMPCHHVVAPEPWFGACVYDMCACGANSDECLCDALEAYASQCRDAGVVLHWRSRSLCGK
;
A
#
# COMPACT_ATOMS: atom_id res chain seq x y z
N GLU A 1 13.99 -13.28 6.19
CA GLU A 1 13.42 -11.95 6.45
C GLU A 1 13.30 -11.22 5.12
N GLY A 2 12.13 -10.69 4.79
CA GLY A 2 11.91 -9.91 3.57
C GLY A 2 11.84 -8.42 3.92
N VAL A 3 12.55 -7.58 3.16
CA VAL A 3 12.42 -6.13 3.25
C VAL A 3 11.36 -5.64 2.26
N SER A 4 10.52 -4.68 2.68
CA SER A 4 9.54 -4.02 1.82
C SER A 4 9.98 -2.59 1.49
N TRP A 5 9.64 -2.12 0.29
CA TRP A 5 9.90 -0.75 -0.15
C TRP A 5 8.59 -0.07 -0.55
N THR A 6 8.51 1.25 -0.38
CA THR A 6 7.35 2.03 -0.78
C THR A 6 7.17 1.99 -2.30
N LYS A 7 6.02 1.48 -2.76
CA LYS A 7 5.64 1.41 -4.18
C LYS A 7 4.86 2.66 -4.63
N GLU A 8 4.07 3.22 -3.73
CA GLU A 8 3.17 4.32 -4.02
C GLU A 8 2.99 5.20 -2.78
N VAL A 9 2.83 6.49 -2.99
CA VAL A 9 2.43 7.47 -1.97
C VAL A 9 1.19 8.19 -2.48
N ILE A 10 0.09 8.11 -1.73
CA ILE A 10 -1.15 8.79 -2.06
C ILE A 10 -1.35 9.95 -1.07
N VAL A 11 -1.56 11.16 -1.59
CA VAL A 11 -1.81 12.36 -0.81
C VAL A 11 -3.18 12.89 -1.16
N PHE A 12 -4.07 12.93 -0.16
CA PHE A 12 -5.40 13.50 -0.29
C PHE A 12 -5.40 14.94 0.22
N ILE A 13 -5.73 15.89 -0.65
CA ILE A 13 -5.87 17.32 -0.31
C ILE A 13 -7.21 17.82 -0.83
N ALA A 14 -8.08 18.27 0.08
CA ALA A 14 -9.46 18.64 -0.24
C ALA A 14 -10.18 17.49 -0.98
N HIS A 15 -10.47 17.65 -2.27
CA HIS A 15 -11.11 16.65 -3.13
C HIS A 15 -10.15 16.00 -4.13
N ILE A 16 -8.85 16.35 -4.07
CA ILE A 16 -7.84 15.91 -5.02
C ILE A 16 -7.06 14.74 -4.43
N ALA A 17 -6.88 13.69 -5.22
CA ALA A 17 -5.98 12.58 -4.92
C ALA A 17 -4.72 12.67 -5.79
N VAL A 18 -3.57 12.87 -5.16
CA VAL A 18 -2.25 12.86 -5.83
C VAL A 18 -1.58 11.52 -5.54
N GLN A 19 -1.32 10.73 -6.57
CA GLN A 19 -0.57 9.49 -6.47
C GLN A 19 0.83 9.71 -7.03
N LEU A 20 1.83 9.47 -6.20
CA LEU A 20 3.22 9.39 -6.60
C LEU A 20 3.54 7.90 -6.73
N LEU A 21 3.95 7.46 -7.91
CA LEU A 21 4.38 6.09 -8.24
C LEU A 21 5.89 5.99 -8.51
N GLN A 22 6.45 4.78 -8.35
CA GLN A 22 7.85 4.51 -8.69
C GLN A 22 8.16 4.93 -10.13
N GLU A 23 9.44 5.10 -10.44
CA GLU A 23 9.90 5.59 -11.75
C GLU A 23 9.44 7.03 -12.05
N SER A 24 9.13 7.81 -11.00
CA SER A 24 8.73 9.21 -11.07
C SER A 24 7.43 9.47 -11.85
N VAL A 25 6.53 8.48 -11.88
CA VAL A 25 5.20 8.65 -12.48
C VAL A 25 4.27 9.34 -11.46
N VAL A 26 3.58 10.40 -11.89
CA VAL A 26 2.62 11.14 -11.06
C VAL A 26 1.23 11.05 -11.67
N LYS A 27 0.23 10.73 -10.85
CA LYS A 27 -1.18 10.84 -11.19
C LYS A 27 -1.89 11.85 -10.31
N VAL A 28 -2.83 12.57 -10.90
CA VAL A 28 -3.78 13.45 -10.20
C VAL A 28 -5.17 13.02 -10.64
N ASP A 29 -5.99 12.59 -9.68
CA ASP A 29 -7.34 12.04 -9.91
C ASP A 29 -7.33 10.94 -11.00
N ASP A 30 -6.48 9.93 -10.80
CA ASP A 30 -6.21 8.78 -11.68
C ASP A 30 -5.62 9.10 -13.07
N ARG A 31 -5.34 10.36 -13.39
CA ARG A 31 -4.75 10.77 -14.66
C ARG A 31 -3.26 11.03 -14.53
N VAL A 32 -2.47 10.40 -15.39
CA VAL A 32 -1.02 10.67 -15.47
C VAL A 32 -0.81 12.12 -15.93
N VAL A 33 0.04 12.86 -15.21
CA VAL A 33 0.36 14.26 -15.50
C VAL A 33 1.86 14.43 -15.80
N SER A 34 2.19 15.47 -16.57
CA SER A 34 3.58 15.88 -16.79
C SER A 34 3.99 16.92 -15.76
N LEU A 35 5.27 16.90 -15.35
CA LEU A 35 5.82 17.86 -14.38
C LEU A 35 6.58 18.99 -15.09
N PRO A 36 6.50 20.25 -14.61
CA PRO A 36 5.73 20.67 -13.44
C PRO A 36 4.21 20.70 -13.70
N TYR A 37 3.44 20.43 -12.66
CA TYR A 37 1.98 20.40 -12.69
C TYR A 37 1.41 21.37 -11.64
N LEU A 38 0.45 22.19 -12.04
CA LEU A 38 -0.23 23.15 -11.16
C LEU A 38 -1.73 22.89 -11.23
N ASN A 39 -2.36 22.77 -10.06
CA ASN A 39 -3.82 22.76 -9.92
C ASN A 39 -4.19 23.74 -8.82
N GLU A 40 -4.45 24.99 -9.23
CA GLU A 40 -4.77 26.07 -8.32
C GLU A 40 -6.17 25.89 -7.68
N PRO A 41 -6.33 26.30 -6.41
CA PRO A 41 -5.30 26.86 -5.53
C PRO A 41 -4.55 25.78 -4.75
N TYR A 42 -4.75 24.49 -5.02
CA TYR A 42 -4.44 23.43 -4.05
C TYR A 42 -3.00 22.92 -4.08
N ILE A 43 -2.47 22.62 -5.27
CA ILE A 43 -1.23 21.86 -5.41
C ILE A 43 -0.32 22.38 -6.51
N TYR A 44 0.98 22.27 -6.26
CA TYR A 44 2.05 22.43 -7.24
C TYR A 44 3.02 21.27 -7.11
N ILE A 45 3.27 20.56 -8.21
CA ILE A 45 4.12 19.38 -8.27
C ILE A 45 5.27 19.65 -9.23
N GLU A 46 6.49 19.38 -8.81
CA GLU A 46 7.68 19.53 -9.65
C GLU A 46 8.67 18.39 -9.44
N GLN A 47 9.52 18.17 -10.44
CA GLN A 47 10.68 17.31 -10.31
C GLN A 47 11.87 18.18 -9.85
N GLN A 48 12.42 17.92 -8.68
CA GLN A 48 13.65 18.56 -8.20
C GLN A 48 14.74 17.50 -8.05
N ALA A 49 15.77 17.59 -8.90
CA ALA A 49 16.83 16.58 -9.02
C ALA A 49 16.23 15.16 -9.18
N ASN A 50 16.51 14.25 -8.25
CA ASN A 50 16.03 12.86 -8.24
C ASN A 50 14.75 12.65 -7.40
N ALA A 51 14.04 13.72 -7.02
CA ALA A 51 12.82 13.62 -6.21
C ALA A 51 11.65 14.40 -6.83
N ILE A 52 10.45 13.87 -6.64
CA ILE A 52 9.21 14.61 -6.85
C ILE A 52 8.93 15.43 -5.58
N LEU A 53 8.63 16.70 -5.77
CA LEU A 53 8.15 17.61 -4.73
C LEU A 53 6.69 17.95 -4.98
N LEU A 54 5.83 17.61 -4.02
CA LEU A 54 4.46 18.09 -3.93
C LEU A 54 4.40 19.20 -2.89
N ASN A 55 4.00 20.39 -3.31
CA ASN A 55 3.67 21.52 -2.45
C ASN A 55 2.16 21.72 -2.45
N THR A 56 1.61 21.99 -1.26
CA THR A 56 0.17 22.24 -1.09
C THR A 56 -0.07 23.63 -0.51
N ASN A 57 -1.25 24.19 -0.74
CA ASN A 57 -1.65 25.49 -0.19
C ASN A 57 -1.80 25.54 1.34
N ILE A 58 -1.96 24.39 1.99
CA ILE A 58 -1.98 24.27 3.45
C ILE A 58 -0.57 24.14 4.05
N GLY A 59 0.48 24.21 3.20
CA GLY A 59 1.87 24.13 3.62
C GLY A 59 2.40 22.71 3.87
N LEU A 60 1.56 21.67 3.72
CA LEU A 60 2.03 20.28 3.63
C LEU A 60 2.93 20.14 2.40
N LYS A 61 4.09 19.52 2.60
CA LYS A 61 5.05 19.20 1.55
C LYS A 61 5.39 17.73 1.60
N VAL A 62 5.44 17.10 0.43
CA VAL A 62 5.88 15.71 0.27
C VAL A 62 7.04 15.69 -0.72
N GLN A 63 8.14 15.08 -0.29
CA GLN A 63 9.31 14.83 -1.12
C GLN A 63 9.53 13.32 -1.22
N TRP A 64 9.57 12.80 -2.44
CA TRP A 64 9.77 11.38 -2.66
C TRP A 64 10.70 11.09 -3.83
N THR A 65 11.65 10.19 -3.58
CA THR A 65 12.68 9.79 -4.54
C THR A 65 12.22 8.72 -5.55
N GLY A 66 10.96 8.27 -5.48
CA GLY A 66 10.45 7.17 -6.30
C GLY A 66 11.02 5.80 -5.91
N ARG A 67 11.69 5.69 -4.76
CA ARG A 67 12.21 4.43 -4.19
C ARG A 67 12.01 4.44 -2.67
N SER A 68 13.08 4.70 -1.93
CA SER A 68 13.15 4.45 -0.48
C SER A 68 12.88 5.67 0.40
N HIS A 69 13.24 6.86 -0.07
CA HIS A 69 13.21 8.05 0.76
C HIS A 69 11.94 8.85 0.49
N LEU A 70 11.06 8.87 1.48
CA LEU A 70 9.87 9.69 1.59
C LEU A 70 10.04 10.66 2.77
N LYS A 71 9.83 11.94 2.54
CA LYS A 71 9.82 12.97 3.58
C LYS A 71 8.52 13.75 3.50
N VAL A 72 7.85 13.86 4.65
CA VAL A 72 6.66 14.68 4.83
C VAL A 72 7.03 15.86 5.72
N SER A 73 6.54 17.04 5.41
CA SER A 73 6.77 18.25 6.21
C SER A 73 5.50 19.06 6.31
N VAL A 74 5.18 19.52 7.52
CA VAL A 74 4.00 20.35 7.80
C VAL A 74 4.42 21.62 8.54
N PRO A 75 3.66 22.72 8.44
CA PRO A 75 3.89 23.91 9.24
C PRO A 75 3.75 23.65 10.74
N GLY A 76 4.39 24.48 11.56
CA GLY A 76 4.31 24.38 13.03
C GLY A 76 2.89 24.55 13.59
N SER A 77 1.95 25.10 12.81
CA SER A 77 0.53 25.18 13.17
C SER A 77 -0.14 23.81 13.35
N TYR A 78 0.46 22.73 12.83
CA TYR A 78 -0.03 21.36 12.99
C TYR A 78 0.44 20.67 14.28
N LYS A 79 1.19 21.38 15.15
CA LYS A 79 1.72 20.82 16.39
C LYS A 79 0.60 20.20 17.24
N GLY A 80 0.74 18.92 17.59
CA GLY A 80 -0.25 18.17 18.38
C GLY A 80 -1.55 17.82 17.64
N GLN A 81 -1.65 18.08 16.33
CA GLN A 81 -2.84 17.83 15.51
C GLN A 81 -2.64 16.71 14.48
N THR A 82 -1.48 16.06 14.51
CA THR A 82 -1.16 14.94 13.61
C THR A 82 -1.40 13.61 14.32
N CYS A 83 -1.53 12.55 13.52
CA CYS A 83 -1.54 11.18 13.99
C CYS A 83 -1.04 10.26 12.86
N GLY A 84 -0.74 9.01 13.20
CA GLY A 84 -0.25 8.03 12.25
C GLY A 84 1.15 7.53 12.58
N LEU A 85 1.77 6.88 11.61
CA LEU A 85 3.13 6.33 11.74
C LEU A 85 4.22 7.39 11.98
N CYS A 86 3.93 8.66 11.70
CA CYS A 86 4.84 9.80 11.95
C CYS A 86 4.61 10.48 13.31
N GLY A 87 3.83 9.86 14.21
CA GLY A 87 3.57 10.39 15.54
C GLY A 87 2.51 11.50 15.57
N ASN A 88 2.49 12.26 16.66
CA ASN A 88 1.48 13.31 16.89
C ASN A 88 2.03 14.75 16.79
N PHE A 89 3.33 14.90 16.54
CA PHE A 89 4.02 16.18 16.36
C PHE A 89 3.86 17.13 17.56
N ASN A 90 3.93 16.63 18.80
CA ASN A 90 3.83 17.43 20.03
C ASN A 90 5.20 17.79 20.67
N ASN A 91 6.32 17.34 20.08
CA ASN A 91 7.71 17.38 20.62
C ASN A 91 7.99 16.43 21.80
N TYR A 92 7.21 15.36 21.96
CA TYR A 92 7.33 14.39 23.03
C TYR A 92 7.38 12.96 22.49
N HIS A 93 8.58 12.51 22.12
CA HIS A 93 8.79 11.21 21.44
C HIS A 93 8.32 9.97 22.21
N GLN A 94 8.11 10.07 23.53
CA GLN A 94 7.69 8.92 24.35
C GLN A 94 6.23 8.51 24.11
N ASP A 95 5.42 9.34 23.44
CA ASP A 95 4.02 9.02 23.11
C ASP A 95 3.74 8.84 21.62
N ASP A 96 4.78 8.79 20.78
CA ASP A 96 4.63 8.69 19.32
C ASP A 96 4.16 7.30 18.86
N LEU A 97 4.37 6.24 19.64
CA LEU A 97 3.84 4.89 19.37
C LEU A 97 2.35 4.74 19.74
N ARG A 98 1.56 5.80 19.54
CA ARG A 98 0.12 5.82 19.81
C ARG A 98 -0.65 5.20 18.65
N MET A 99 -1.38 4.13 18.94
CA MET A 99 -2.23 3.43 17.98
C MET A 99 -3.52 4.22 17.69
N PRO A 100 -4.27 3.87 16.62
CA PRO A 100 -5.56 4.52 16.32
C PRO A 100 -6.60 4.42 17.44
N SER A 101 -6.49 3.41 18.31
CA SER A 101 -7.33 3.24 19.50
C SER A 101 -7.05 4.26 20.61
N GLY A 102 -5.96 5.03 20.50
CA GLY A 102 -5.47 5.96 21.51
C GLY A 102 -4.54 5.34 22.56
N HIS A 103 -4.34 4.02 22.53
CA HIS A 103 -3.39 3.34 23.41
C HIS A 103 -1.95 3.46 22.90
N LEU A 104 -0.99 3.54 23.83
CA LEU A 104 0.43 3.47 23.51
C LEU A 104 0.86 2.01 23.38
N SER A 105 1.55 1.71 22.28
CA SER A 105 2.19 0.41 22.08
C SER A 105 3.58 0.40 22.72
N LEU A 106 3.98 -0.76 23.24
CA LEU A 106 5.37 -1.03 23.66
C LEU A 106 6.19 -1.72 22.57
N SER A 107 5.54 -2.05 21.44
CA SER A 107 6.10 -2.79 20.31
C SER A 107 5.93 -1.96 19.04
N GLU A 108 7.04 -1.65 18.37
CA GLU A 108 7.05 -0.93 17.09
C GLU A 108 6.28 -1.71 16.02
N SER A 109 6.39 -3.04 16.03
CA SER A 109 5.66 -3.93 15.12
C SER A 109 4.15 -3.85 15.34
N ASP A 110 3.69 -3.87 16.60
CA ASP A 110 2.26 -3.78 16.91
C ASP A 110 1.73 -2.38 16.57
N PHE A 111 2.52 -1.34 16.84
CA PHE A 111 2.21 0.03 16.43
C PHE A 111 2.07 0.13 14.91
N GLY A 112 3.07 -0.32 14.15
CA GLY A 112 3.07 -0.29 12.69
C GLY A 112 1.86 -1.03 12.10
N ASN A 113 1.58 -2.23 12.62
CA ASN A 113 0.44 -3.04 12.18
C ASN A 113 -0.92 -2.42 12.53
N SER A 114 -1.01 -1.66 13.62
CA SER A 114 -2.26 -1.02 14.04
C SER A 114 -2.74 0.08 13.08
N TRP A 115 -1.81 0.71 12.35
CA TRP A 115 -2.10 1.76 11.37
C TRP A 115 -2.37 1.24 9.96
N ARG A 116 -2.33 -0.09 9.76
CA ARG A 116 -2.65 -0.69 8.46
C ARG A 116 -4.11 -0.41 8.11
N LEU A 117 -4.33 0.22 6.96
CA LEU A 117 -5.67 0.40 6.38
C LEU A 117 -6.20 -0.96 5.89
N ASP A 118 -7.50 -1.23 6.07
CA ASP A 118 -8.17 -2.40 5.50
C ASP A 118 -8.94 -1.97 4.24
N PRO A 119 -8.39 -2.15 3.04
CA PRO A 119 -9.04 -1.74 1.79
C PRO A 119 -10.38 -2.46 1.58
N CYS A 120 -10.56 -3.65 2.17
CA CYS A 120 -11.84 -4.34 2.10
C CYS A 120 -12.93 -3.70 2.95
N LYS A 121 -12.56 -2.90 3.96
CA LYS A 121 -13.52 -2.13 4.75
C LYS A 121 -14.10 -1.00 3.91
N ASP A 122 -13.25 -0.30 3.18
CA ASP A 122 -13.64 0.84 2.33
C ASP A 122 -14.35 0.38 1.05
N ALA A 123 -13.89 -0.72 0.43
CA ALA A 123 -14.53 -1.31 -0.75
C ALA A 123 -15.86 -2.03 -0.43
N GLY A 124 -16.13 -2.31 0.85
CA GLY A 124 -17.38 -2.88 1.34
C GLY A 124 -17.52 -4.40 1.19
N TYR A 125 -18.64 -4.92 1.71
CA TYR A 125 -18.87 -6.36 1.86
C TYR A 125 -18.81 -7.14 0.54
N GLN A 126 -19.32 -6.58 -0.56
CA GLN A 126 -19.34 -7.29 -1.85
C GLN A 126 -17.93 -7.45 -2.44
N ALA A 127 -17.10 -6.40 -2.36
CA ALA A 127 -15.70 -6.48 -2.76
C ALA A 127 -14.96 -7.53 -1.94
N LYS A 128 -15.12 -7.51 -0.61
CA LYS A 128 -14.54 -8.52 0.28
C LYS A 128 -15.01 -9.94 -0.02
N LYS A 129 -16.30 -10.12 -0.33
CA LYS A 129 -16.87 -11.44 -0.69
C LYS A 129 -16.31 -11.93 -2.03
N GLY A 130 -16.21 -11.06 -3.03
CA GLY A 130 -15.60 -11.35 -4.32
C GLY A 130 -14.11 -11.71 -4.20
N ALA A 131 -13.35 -10.90 -3.47
CA ALA A 131 -11.95 -11.13 -3.15
C ALA A 131 -11.75 -12.50 -2.48
N ASN A 132 -12.53 -12.80 -1.43
CA ASN A 132 -12.51 -14.12 -0.77
C ASN A 132 -12.77 -15.26 -1.77
N ALA A 133 -13.76 -15.14 -2.65
CA ALA A 133 -14.09 -16.18 -3.61
C ALA A 133 -12.94 -16.44 -4.59
N ARG A 134 -12.29 -15.38 -5.07
CA ARG A 134 -11.18 -15.45 -6.03
C ARG A 134 -9.89 -15.97 -5.38
N CYS A 135 -9.59 -15.54 -4.16
CA CYS A 135 -8.38 -15.96 -3.44
C CYS A 135 -8.43 -17.41 -2.93
N LYS A 136 -9.59 -18.09 -2.96
CA LYS A 136 -9.72 -19.52 -2.58
C LYS A 136 -8.79 -20.45 -3.34
N VAL A 137 -8.31 -20.04 -4.53
CA VAL A 137 -7.34 -20.80 -5.31
C VAL A 137 -6.08 -21.14 -4.50
N ILE A 138 -5.61 -20.23 -3.62
CA ILE A 138 -4.45 -20.47 -2.73
C ILE A 138 -4.66 -21.70 -1.84
N LYS A 139 -5.90 -21.95 -1.42
CA LYS A 139 -6.28 -23.07 -0.55
C LYS A 139 -6.83 -24.27 -1.32
N SER A 140 -6.80 -24.24 -2.65
CA SER A 140 -7.31 -25.31 -3.50
C SER A 140 -6.27 -26.40 -3.74
N THR A 141 -6.69 -27.48 -4.39
CA THR A 141 -5.81 -28.59 -4.81
C THR A 141 -4.67 -28.16 -5.72
N VAL A 142 -4.80 -27.02 -6.42
CA VAL A 142 -3.75 -26.45 -7.28
C VAL A 142 -2.45 -26.18 -6.49
N PHE A 143 -2.59 -25.69 -5.25
CA PHE A 143 -1.46 -25.35 -4.39
C PHE A 143 -1.24 -26.34 -3.24
N MET A 144 -2.08 -27.38 -3.12
CA MET A 144 -2.00 -28.39 -2.07
C MET A 144 -0.61 -29.01 -1.90
N PRO A 145 0.18 -29.29 -2.96
CA PRO A 145 1.54 -29.81 -2.78
C PRO A 145 2.46 -28.86 -2.00
N CYS A 146 2.14 -27.57 -1.88
CA CYS A 146 2.96 -26.59 -1.14
C CYS A 146 2.50 -26.36 0.30
N HIS A 147 1.24 -26.68 0.65
CA HIS A 147 0.64 -26.33 1.94
C HIS A 147 1.41 -26.90 3.15
N HIS A 148 2.14 -27.99 2.95
CA HIS A 148 2.95 -28.64 4.00
C HIS A 148 4.29 -27.94 4.28
N VAL A 149 4.81 -27.17 3.32
CA VAL A 149 6.07 -26.41 3.47
C VAL A 149 5.84 -24.91 3.66
N VAL A 150 4.74 -24.37 3.13
CA VAL A 150 4.37 -22.96 3.27
C VAL A 150 2.89 -22.87 3.62
N ALA A 151 2.59 -22.41 4.84
CA ALA A 151 1.22 -22.25 5.32
C ALA A 151 0.41 -21.30 4.40
N PRO A 152 -0.79 -21.70 3.92
CA PRO A 152 -1.56 -20.90 2.96
C PRO A 152 -2.33 -19.72 3.58
N GLU A 153 -2.58 -19.70 4.90
CA GLU A 153 -3.41 -18.69 5.57
C GLU A 153 -2.90 -17.25 5.41
N PRO A 154 -1.61 -16.93 5.64
CA PRO A 154 -1.11 -15.57 5.47
C PRO A 154 -1.24 -15.07 4.02
N TRP A 155 -0.97 -15.96 3.06
CA TRP A 155 -1.04 -15.65 1.63
C TRP A 155 -2.47 -15.48 1.14
N PHE A 156 -3.43 -16.26 1.68
CA PHE A 156 -4.84 -16.04 1.44
C PHE A 156 -5.29 -14.67 1.96
N GLY A 157 -4.86 -14.30 3.17
CA GLY A 157 -5.15 -12.98 3.74
C GLY A 157 -4.58 -11.84 2.90
N ALA A 158 -3.33 -11.95 2.46
CA ALA A 158 -2.67 -10.99 1.58
C ALA A 158 -3.38 -10.86 0.22
N CYS A 159 -3.74 -11.98 -0.41
CA CYS A 159 -4.51 -11.96 -1.65
C CYS A 159 -5.85 -11.22 -1.47
N VAL A 160 -6.60 -11.48 -0.39
CA VAL A 160 -7.88 -10.80 -0.16
C VAL A 160 -7.69 -9.30 0.02
N TYR A 161 -6.63 -8.91 0.74
CA TYR A 161 -6.23 -7.52 0.90
C TYR A 161 -5.98 -6.84 -0.44
N ASP A 162 -5.08 -7.41 -1.26
CA ASP A 162 -4.70 -6.86 -2.56
C ASP A 162 -5.91 -6.78 -3.52
N MET A 163 -6.74 -7.82 -3.53
CA MET A 163 -7.95 -7.87 -4.34
C MET A 163 -8.97 -6.78 -3.98
N CYS A 164 -9.04 -6.37 -2.72
CA CYS A 164 -9.88 -5.24 -2.32
C CYS A 164 -9.25 -3.89 -2.68
N ALA A 165 -7.92 -3.80 -2.70
CA ALA A 165 -7.20 -2.57 -3.08
C ALA A 165 -7.17 -2.32 -4.60
N CYS A 166 -7.30 -3.36 -5.42
CA CYS A 166 -7.03 -3.27 -6.86
C CYS A 166 -8.12 -2.67 -7.76
N GLY A 167 -9.27 -2.28 -7.21
CA GLY A 167 -10.35 -1.66 -8.00
C GLY A 167 -10.72 -2.47 -9.25
N ALA A 168 -10.60 -1.87 -10.44
CA ALA A 168 -10.94 -2.51 -11.72
C ALA A 168 -9.91 -3.56 -12.21
N ASN A 169 -8.66 -3.53 -11.74
CA ASN A 169 -7.57 -4.42 -12.21
C ASN A 169 -7.51 -5.75 -11.45
N SER A 170 -8.68 -6.34 -11.19
CA SER A 170 -8.81 -7.49 -10.28
C SER A 170 -8.18 -8.79 -10.78
N ASP A 171 -7.97 -8.96 -12.09
CA ASP A 171 -7.35 -10.17 -12.65
C ASP A 171 -5.83 -10.15 -12.50
N GLU A 172 -5.19 -9.01 -12.79
CA GLU A 172 -3.75 -8.82 -12.66
C GLU A 172 -3.30 -9.01 -11.20
N CYS A 173 -4.01 -8.38 -10.26
CA CYS A 173 -3.68 -8.51 -8.84
C CYS A 173 -3.89 -9.92 -8.29
N LEU A 174 -4.91 -10.64 -8.75
CA LEU A 174 -5.05 -12.05 -8.40
C LEU A 174 -3.82 -12.82 -8.87
N CYS A 175 -3.38 -12.61 -10.12
CA CYS A 175 -2.26 -13.33 -10.70
C CYS A 175 -0.93 -13.01 -10.03
N ASP A 176 -0.72 -11.76 -9.63
CA ASP A 176 0.46 -11.36 -8.85
C ASP A 176 0.47 -12.02 -7.47
N ALA A 177 -0.67 -12.03 -6.77
CA ALA A 177 -0.79 -12.69 -5.47
C ALA A 177 -0.55 -14.22 -5.57
N LEU A 178 -1.09 -14.86 -6.62
CA LEU A 178 -0.87 -16.29 -6.88
C LEU A 178 0.59 -16.60 -7.25
N GLU A 179 1.22 -15.75 -8.07
CA GLU A 179 2.65 -15.88 -8.40
C GLU A 179 3.53 -15.71 -7.16
N ALA A 180 3.21 -14.76 -6.27
CA ALA A 180 3.96 -14.56 -5.04
C ALA A 180 3.94 -15.81 -4.15
N TYR A 181 2.77 -16.44 -3.97
CA TYR A 181 2.67 -17.69 -3.23
C TYR A 181 3.40 -18.84 -3.94
N ALA A 182 3.24 -18.98 -5.26
CA ALA A 182 3.95 -19.97 -6.05
C ALA A 182 5.47 -19.81 -5.97
N SER A 183 5.97 -18.57 -5.91
CA SER A 183 7.39 -18.31 -5.73
C SER A 183 7.88 -18.76 -4.37
N GLN A 184 7.13 -18.48 -3.30
CA GLN A 184 7.49 -18.97 -1.96
C GLN A 184 7.51 -20.50 -1.89
N CYS A 185 6.59 -21.17 -2.59
CA CYS A 185 6.60 -22.64 -2.73
C CYS A 185 7.87 -23.14 -3.41
N ARG A 186 8.28 -22.48 -4.50
CA ARG A 186 9.50 -22.81 -5.24
C ARG A 186 10.75 -22.61 -4.39
N ASP A 187 10.82 -21.54 -3.60
CA ASP A 187 11.92 -21.29 -2.66
C ASP A 187 11.98 -22.35 -1.55
N ALA A 188 10.82 -22.92 -1.19
CA ALA A 188 10.70 -24.05 -0.27
C ALA A 188 10.88 -25.44 -0.94
N GLY A 189 11.28 -25.48 -2.22
CA GLY A 189 11.58 -26.71 -2.96
C GLY A 189 10.40 -27.36 -3.67
N VAL A 190 9.21 -26.73 -3.69
CA VAL A 190 8.01 -27.25 -4.34
C VAL A 190 7.70 -26.46 -5.61
N VAL A 191 7.90 -27.08 -6.77
CA VAL A 191 7.57 -26.47 -8.08
C VAL A 191 6.14 -26.84 -8.47
N LEU A 192 5.30 -25.83 -8.69
CA LEU A 192 3.88 -25.99 -9.04
C LEU A 192 3.61 -25.56 -10.49
N HIS A 193 2.81 -26.34 -11.21
CA HIS A 193 2.22 -25.94 -12.50
C HIS A 193 0.79 -25.42 -12.28
N TRP A 194 0.68 -24.19 -11.79
CA TRP A 194 -0.60 -23.63 -11.34
C TRP A 194 -1.33 -22.77 -12.39
N ARG A 195 -0.63 -22.25 -13.40
CA ARG A 195 -1.23 -21.46 -14.48
C ARG A 195 -1.97 -22.36 -15.47
N SER A 196 -3.12 -21.91 -15.95
CA SER A 196 -3.94 -22.61 -16.95
C SER A 196 -4.72 -21.61 -17.82
N ARG A 197 -5.41 -22.10 -18.85
CA ARG A 197 -6.25 -21.25 -19.71
C ARG A 197 -7.33 -20.47 -18.94
N SER A 198 -7.81 -21.00 -17.81
CA SER A 198 -8.82 -20.38 -16.96
C SER A 198 -8.24 -19.70 -15.71
N LEU A 199 -6.93 -19.77 -15.49
CA LEU A 199 -6.26 -19.21 -14.31
C LEU A 199 -4.90 -18.62 -14.69
N CYS A 200 -4.85 -17.29 -14.86
CA CYS A 200 -3.61 -16.55 -15.10
C CYS A 200 -2.79 -17.07 -16.29
N GLY A 201 -3.49 -17.58 -17.31
CA GLY A 201 -2.92 -17.97 -18.59
C GLY A 201 -2.32 -16.76 -19.30
N LYS A 202 -1.14 -16.94 -19.89
CA LYS A 202 -0.57 -16.01 -20.86
C LYS A 202 -0.95 -16.45 -22.26
#